data_AF-A0AA41N8N1-F1
#
_entry.id   AF-A0AA41N8N1-F1
#
_cell.length_a   1.000
_cell.length_b   1.000
_cell.length_c   1.000
_cell.angle_alpha   90.00
_cell.angle_beta   90.00
_cell.angle_gamma   90.00
#
_symmetry.space_group_name_H-M   'P 1'
#
loop_
_entity.id
_entity.type
_entity.pdbx_description
1 polymer ?
#
loop_
_entity_poly.entity_id
_entity_poly.type
_entity_poly.pdbx_seq_one_letter_code
_entity_poly.pdbx_strand_id
1 'polypeptide(L)'
;MTTLTRQDLNYDQVVADVLCEFLEVAMHLILYVREVYPVGIFQKRKKYNMSCHPELNQCIQDTMHCAKPLLEKNDMEKVVVVILDKEHRPVEKFVFEITQPSLLSISSDYLLSHVEQLL
;
A
#
# COMPACT_ATOMS: atom_id res chain seq x y z
N MET A 1 -30.39 10.73 3.40
CA MET A 1 -30.21 10.58 1.94
C MET A 1 -28.87 11.21 1.60
N THR A 2 -27.87 10.38 1.38
CA THR A 2 -26.46 10.73 1.18
C THR A 2 -26.27 11.41 -0.17
N THR A 3 -25.95 12.70 -0.16
CA THR A 3 -25.43 13.41 -1.33
C THR A 3 -23.98 12.99 -1.54
N LEU A 4 -23.76 11.91 -2.29
CA LEU A 4 -22.45 11.53 -2.80
C LEU A 4 -21.99 12.59 -3.81
N THR A 5 -21.10 13.47 -3.37
CA THR A 5 -20.46 14.46 -4.21
C THR A 5 -19.39 13.77 -5.06
N ARG A 6 -19.48 13.98 -6.37
CA ARG A 6 -18.60 13.43 -7.42
C ARG A 6 -17.08 13.72 -7.22
N GLN A 7 -16.71 14.52 -6.22
CA GLN A 7 -15.34 14.85 -5.84
C GLN A 7 -14.71 13.79 -4.92
N ASP A 8 -15.49 13.11 -4.09
CA ASP A 8 -14.99 12.07 -3.17
C ASP A 8 -14.45 10.85 -3.94
N LEU A 9 -15.14 10.46 -5.02
CA LEU A 9 -14.71 9.38 -5.92
C LEU A 9 -13.32 9.59 -6.54
N ASN A 10 -12.87 10.84 -6.69
CA ASN A 10 -11.54 11.13 -7.25
C ASN A 10 -10.46 11.11 -6.16
N TYR A 11 -10.80 11.46 -4.92
CA TYR A 11 -9.85 11.42 -3.81
C TYR A 11 -9.45 9.99 -3.46
N ASP A 12 -10.44 9.09 -3.30
CA ASP A 12 -10.18 7.69 -2.96
C ASP A 12 -9.37 6.98 -4.06
N GLN A 13 -9.65 7.30 -5.34
CA GLN A 13 -8.86 6.81 -6.47
C GLN A 13 -7.42 7.31 -6.44
N VAL A 14 -7.19 8.60 -6.18
CA VAL A 14 -5.84 9.16 -6.09
C VAL A 14 -5.07 8.55 -4.92
N VAL A 15 -5.71 8.38 -3.76
CA VAL A 15 -5.08 7.74 -2.60
C VAL A 15 -4.75 6.28 -2.89
N ALA A 16 -5.68 5.54 -3.50
CA ALA A 16 -5.46 4.15 -3.91
C ALA A 16 -4.29 4.05 -4.91
N ASP A 17 -4.22 4.93 -5.90
CA ASP A 17 -3.12 4.98 -6.89
C ASP A 17 -1.77 5.22 -6.22
N VAL A 18 -1.69 6.22 -5.34
CA VAL A 18 -0.44 6.54 -4.60
C VAL A 18 -0.03 5.38 -3.69
N LEU A 19 -0.97 4.76 -2.98
CA LEU A 19 -0.70 3.60 -2.12
C LEU A 19 -0.25 2.38 -2.94
N CYS A 20 -0.89 2.13 -4.08
CA CYS A 20 -0.48 1.06 -4.99
C CYS A 20 0.94 1.28 -5.52
N GLU A 21 1.28 2.50 -5.98
CA GLU A 21 2.65 2.81 -6.42
C GLU A 21 3.68 2.64 -5.29
N PHE A 22 3.33 3.07 -4.07
CA PHE A 22 4.19 2.90 -2.90
C PHE A 22 4.41 1.42 -2.56
N LEU A 23 3.33 0.63 -2.50
CA LEU A 23 3.39 -0.80 -2.18
C LEU A 23 4.17 -1.57 -3.24
N GLU A 24 4.00 -1.25 -4.52
CA GLU A 24 4.78 -1.83 -5.62
C GLU A 24 6.28 -1.64 -5.40
N VAL A 25 6.71 -0.41 -5.11
CA VAL A 25 8.12 -0.10 -4.84
C VAL A 25 8.61 -0.76 -3.55
N ALA A 26 7.79 -0.76 -2.49
CA ALA A 26 8.13 -1.38 -1.22
C ALA A 26 8.34 -2.89 -1.35
N MET A 27 7.48 -3.59 -2.10
CA MET A 27 7.64 -5.02 -2.37
C MET A 27 8.95 -5.30 -3.12
N HIS A 28 9.23 -4.56 -4.20
CA HIS A 28 10.50 -4.70 -4.93
C HIS A 28 11.71 -4.47 -4.02
N LEU A 29 11.65 -3.46 -3.15
CA LEU A 29 12.74 -3.16 -2.22
C LEU A 29 12.92 -4.25 -1.16
N ILE A 30 11.83 -4.78 -0.59
CA ILE A 30 11.89 -5.89 0.37
C ILE A 30 12.53 -7.11 -0.29
N LEU A 31 12.08 -7.50 -1.49
CA LEU A 31 12.63 -8.65 -2.21
C LEU A 31 14.13 -8.48 -2.53
N TYR A 32 14.56 -7.25 -2.84
CA TYR A 32 15.95 -6.91 -3.08
C TYR A 32 16.80 -6.99 -1.81
N VAL A 33 16.40 -6.28 -0.74
CA VAL A 33 17.18 -6.18 0.51
C VAL A 33 17.25 -7.54 1.23
N ARG A 34 16.19 -8.33 1.12
CA ARG A 34 16.13 -9.67 1.73
C ARG A 34 16.77 -10.76 0.88
N GLU A 35 17.30 -10.40 -0.29
CA GLU A 35 17.97 -11.32 -1.23
C GLU A 35 17.12 -12.56 -1.54
N VAL A 36 15.78 -12.41 -1.53
CA VAL A 36 14.83 -13.48 -1.86
C VAL A 36 15.00 -13.90 -3.32
N TYR A 37 15.39 -12.95 -4.16
CA TYR A 37 15.82 -13.19 -5.54
C TYR A 37 17.26 -12.71 -5.75
N PRO A 38 17.99 -13.31 -6.71
CA PRO A 38 19.37 -12.94 -6.98
C PRO A 38 19.51 -11.45 -7.32
N VAL A 39 20.47 -10.75 -6.73
CA VAL A 39 20.69 -9.32 -6.98
C VAL A 39 20.86 -8.96 -8.45
N GLY A 40 21.32 -9.91 -9.29
CA GLY A 40 21.45 -9.74 -10.74
C GLY A 40 20.15 -9.53 -11.50
N ILE A 41 18.99 -9.87 -10.92
CA ILE A 41 17.68 -9.58 -11.52
C ILE A 41 17.16 -8.18 -11.18
N PHE A 42 17.79 -7.47 -10.24
CA PHE A 42 17.39 -6.11 -9.86
C PHE A 42 18.37 -5.11 -10.47
N GLN A 43 17.84 -4.17 -11.26
CA GLN A 43 18.64 -3.10 -11.85
C GLN A 43 18.18 -1.76 -11.28
N LYS A 44 19.15 -0.92 -10.87
CA LYS A 44 18.86 0.41 -10.33
C LYS A 44 18.21 1.28 -11.41
N ARG A 45 16.90 1.56 -11.31
CA ARG A 45 16.12 2.36 -12.28
C ARG A 45 15.58 3.65 -11.66
N LYS A 46 15.34 4.68 -12.50
CA LYS A 46 14.88 6.03 -12.09
C LYS A 46 13.43 6.08 -11.59
N LYS A 47 12.57 5.14 -12.00
CA LYS A 47 11.37 4.78 -11.24
C LYS A 47 11.83 3.62 -10.34
N TYR A 48 11.90 3.89 -9.04
CA TYR A 48 12.62 3.11 -8.02
C TYR A 48 12.58 1.59 -8.27
N ASN A 49 13.75 1.03 -8.63
CA ASN A 49 14.09 -0.41 -8.67
C ASN A 49 12.99 -1.39 -9.12
N MET A 50 12.59 -1.35 -10.39
CA MET A 50 11.80 -2.44 -10.99
C MET A 50 12.68 -3.68 -11.22
N SER A 51 12.13 -4.87 -10.95
CA SER A 51 12.83 -6.12 -11.26
C SER A 51 12.95 -6.28 -12.79
N CYS A 52 13.98 -6.96 -13.27
CA CYS A 52 14.14 -7.28 -14.69
C CYS A 52 13.43 -8.58 -15.08
N HIS A 53 12.79 -9.25 -14.12
CA HIS A 53 12.12 -10.52 -14.34
C HIS A 53 10.64 -10.29 -14.71
N PRO A 54 10.22 -10.60 -15.96
CA PRO A 54 8.88 -10.26 -16.44
C PRO A 54 7.78 -10.89 -15.57
N GLU A 55 7.94 -12.14 -15.15
CA GLU A 55 6.93 -12.84 -14.35
C GLU A 55 6.82 -12.29 -12.93
N LEU A 56 7.92 -11.78 -12.36
CA LEU A 56 7.90 -11.18 -11.02
C LEU A 56 7.19 -9.83 -11.06
N ASN A 57 7.53 -9.00 -12.05
CA ASN A 57 6.83 -7.73 -12.29
C ASN A 57 5.35 -7.96 -12.53
N GLN A 58 4.99 -8.94 -13.36
CA GLN A 58 3.60 -9.25 -13.64
C GLN A 58 2.87 -9.70 -12.37
N CYS A 59 3.47 -10.58 -11.56
CA CYS A 59 2.87 -11.02 -10.30
C CYS A 59 2.63 -9.85 -9.33
N ILE A 60 3.59 -8.94 -9.20
CA ILE A 60 3.45 -7.74 -8.36
C ILE A 60 2.36 -6.82 -8.92
N GLN A 61 2.35 -6.58 -10.24
CA GLN A 61 1.35 -5.76 -10.90
C GLN A 61 -0.06 -6.34 -10.78
N ASP A 62 -0.23 -7.64 -10.96
CA ASP A 62 -1.51 -8.34 -10.80
C ASP A 62 -1.98 -8.25 -9.34
N THR A 63 -1.06 -8.37 -8.38
CA THR A 63 -1.37 -8.19 -6.96
C THR A 63 -1.85 -6.77 -6.66
N MET A 64 -1.18 -5.75 -7.21
CA MET A 64 -1.60 -4.35 -7.05
C MET A 64 -2.91 -4.05 -7.77
N HIS A 65 -3.13 -4.63 -8.94
CA HIS A 65 -4.38 -4.52 -9.68
C HIS A 65 -5.56 -5.10 -8.87
N CYS A 66 -5.35 -6.20 -8.16
CA CYS A 66 -6.35 -6.77 -7.25
C CYS A 66 -6.54 -5.94 -5.97
N ALA A 67 -5.48 -5.31 -5.45
CA ALA A 67 -5.53 -4.50 -4.23
C ALA A 67 -6.20 -3.13 -4.45
N LYS A 68 -6.01 -2.51 -5.62
CA LYS A 68 -6.55 -1.18 -5.94
C LYS A 68 -8.06 -1.03 -5.68
N PRO A 69 -8.97 -1.90 -6.18
CA PRO A 69 -10.40 -1.75 -5.92
C PRO A 69 -10.78 -1.96 -4.44
N LEU A 70 -9.95 -2.65 -3.65
CA LEU A 70 -10.15 -2.79 -2.20
C LEU A 70 -9.74 -1.51 -1.47
N LEU A 71 -8.66 -0.86 -1.91
CA LEU A 71 -8.21 0.44 -1.43
C LEU A 71 -9.21 1.56 -1.75
N GLU A 72 -9.75 1.57 -2.97
CA GLU A 72 -10.76 2.57 -3.39
C GLU A 72 -12.04 2.48 -2.56
N LYS A 73 -12.37 1.30 -2.03
CA LYS A 73 -13.54 1.07 -1.19
C LYS A 73 -13.27 1.23 0.30
N ASN A 74 -12.02 1.49 0.70
CA ASN A 74 -11.62 1.51 2.10
C ASN A 74 -11.83 0.14 2.81
N ASP A 75 -11.87 -0.96 2.05
CA ASP A 75 -12.14 -2.31 2.56
C ASP A 75 -10.83 -3.05 2.97
N MET A 76 -9.68 -2.37 2.93
CA MET A 76 -8.37 -2.96 3.19
C MET A 76 -7.67 -2.28 4.37
N GLU A 77 -7.60 -2.97 5.50
CA GLU A 77 -6.93 -2.47 6.71
C GLU A 77 -5.41 -2.71 6.70
N LYS A 78 -4.95 -3.82 6.11
CA LYS A 78 -3.54 -4.23 6.18
C LYS A 78 -3.08 -4.96 4.93
N VAL A 79 -1.86 -4.69 4.51
CA VAL A 79 -1.12 -5.48 3.50
C VAL A 79 0.05 -6.15 4.18
N VAL A 80 0.18 -7.46 4.01
CA VAL A 80 1.24 -8.24 4.66
C VAL A 80 2.08 -8.97 3.62
N VAL A 81 3.37 -8.62 3.55
CA VAL A 81 4.34 -9.34 2.74
C VAL A 81 5.02 -10.37 3.63
N VAL A 82 4.81 -11.66 3.34
CA VAL A 82 5.35 -12.77 4.13
C VAL A 82 6.48 -13.44 3.35
N ILE A 83 7.65 -13.56 3.98
CA ILE A 83 8.77 -14.35 3.45
C ILE A 83 8.65 -15.75 4.04
N LEU A 84 8.71 -16.76 3.17
CA LEU A 84 8.64 -18.17 3.54
C LEU A 84 10.02 -18.83 3.40
N ASP A 85 10.32 -19.81 4.26
CA ASP A 85 11.47 -20.71 4.08
C ASP A 85 11.18 -21.80 3.04
N LYS A 86 12.17 -22.67 2.80
CA LYS A 86 12.08 -23.81 1.87
C LYS A 86 11.03 -24.83 2.28
N GLU A 87 10.64 -24.85 3.55
CA GLU A 87 9.57 -25.69 4.10
C GLU A 87 8.22 -24.96 4.17
N HIS A 88 8.10 -23.81 3.47
CA HIS A 88 6.90 -22.96 3.42
C HIS A 88 6.47 -22.39 4.78
N ARG A 89 7.39 -22.27 5.74
CA ARG A 89 7.12 -21.65 7.04
C ARG A 89 7.41 -20.15 6.99
N PRO A 90 6.57 -19.30 7.59
CA PRO A 90 6.79 -17.87 7.61
C PRO A 90 7.99 -17.51 8.49
N VAL A 91 9.03 -16.96 7.87
CA VAL A 91 10.24 -16.50 8.56
C VAL A 91 10.19 -15.01 8.88
N GLU A 92 9.61 -14.20 8.00
CA GLU A 92 9.48 -12.75 8.20
C GLU A 92 8.15 -12.23 7.66
N LYS A 93 7.66 -11.15 8.27
CA LYS A 93 6.40 -10.50 7.89
C LYS A 93 6.59 -8.99 7.92
N PHE A 94 6.31 -8.33 6.79
CA PHE A 94 6.25 -6.88 6.68
C PHE A 94 4.78 -6.48 6.61
N VAL A 95 4.30 -5.81 7.66
CA VAL A 95 2.90 -5.41 7.80
C VAL A 95 2.80 -3.92 7.51
N PHE A 96 2.00 -3.57 6.51
CA PHE A 96 1.62 -2.20 6.19
C PHE A 96 0.18 -2.01 6.66
N GLU A 97 0.00 -1.28 7.75
CA GLU A 97 -1.32 -0.90 8.23
C GLU A 97 -1.78 0.36 7.49
N ILE A 98 -2.99 0.29 6.93
CA ILE A 98 -3.57 1.34 6.12
C ILE A 98 -4.82 1.82 6.84
N THR A 99 -4.80 3.09 7.22
CA THR A 99 -5.95 3.74 7.84
C THR A 99 -6.25 4.96 7.00
N GLN A 100 -7.34 4.90 6.24
CA GLN A 100 -7.89 6.04 5.54
C GLN A 100 -8.91 6.71 6.48
N PRO A 101 -8.57 7.83 7.12
CA PRO A 101 -9.47 8.47 8.07
C PRO A 101 -10.74 8.90 7.36
N SER A 102 -11.89 8.49 7.89
CA SER A 102 -13.18 8.97 7.39
C SER A 102 -13.35 10.46 7.75
N LEU A 103 -14.06 11.23 6.92
CA LEU A 103 -14.35 12.65 7.21
C LEU A 103 -14.94 12.88 8.61
N LEU A 104 -15.66 11.88 9.15
CA LEU A 104 -16.21 11.91 10.50
C LEU A 104 -15.12 11.77 11.58
N SER A 105 -14.08 10.97 11.36
CA SER A 105 -12.96 10.88 12.32
C SER A 105 -12.14 12.16 12.33
N ILE A 106 -11.88 12.73 11.14
CA ILE A 106 -11.15 13.99 10.98
C ILE A 106 -11.88 15.11 11.74
N SER A 107 -13.20 15.20 11.61
CA SER A 107 -14.01 16.20 12.30
C SER A 107 -13.92 16.09 13.84
N SER A 108 -13.84 14.87 14.38
CA SER A 108 -13.63 14.65 15.83
C SER A 108 -12.24 15.09 16.29
N ASP A 109 -11.19 14.82 15.52
CA ASP A 109 -9.82 15.20 15.87
C ASP A 109 -9.62 16.72 15.82
N TYR A 110 -10.26 17.40 14.85
CA TYR A 110 -10.31 18.85 14.80
C TYR A 110 -11.05 19.45 15.99
N LEU A 111 -12.15 18.84 16.44
CA LEU A 111 -12.86 19.28 17.64
C LEU A 111 -11.98 19.13 18.88
N LEU A 112 -11.36 17.95 19.08
CA LEU A 112 -10.47 17.65 20.21
C LEU A 112 -9.32 18.65 20.32
N SER A 113 -8.61 18.91 19.23
CA SER A 113 -7.51 19.89 19.20
C SER A 113 -7.97 21.32 19.48
N HIS A 114 -9.19 21.69 19.07
CA HIS A 114 -9.76 23.00 19.36
C HIS A 114 -10.12 23.16 20.84
N VAL A 115 -10.58 22.09 21.52
CA VAL A 115 -10.87 22.16 22.96
C VAL A 115 -9.58 22.25 23.79
N GLU A 116 -8.53 21.55 23.37
CA GLU A 116 -7.22 21.60 24.04
C GLU A 116 -6.57 22.99 23.96
N GLN A 117 -6.78 23.74 22.87
CA GLN A 117 -6.26 25.11 22.73
C GLN A 117 -7.02 26.16 23.55
N LEU A 118 -8.18 25.82 24.10
CA LEU A 118 -9.01 26.69 24.92
C LEU A 118 -8.81 26.48 26.44
N LEU A 119 -7.96 25.52 26.82
CA LEU A 119 -7.56 25.20 28.19
C LEU A 119 -6.15 25.73 28.48
#